data_AF-A0A6J2T7S8-F1
#
_entry.id   AF-A0A6J2T7S8-F1
#
_cell.length_a   1.000
_cell.length_b   1.000
_cell.length_c   1.000
_cell.angle_alpha   90.00
_cell.angle_beta   90.00
_cell.angle_gamma   90.00
#
_symmetry.space_group_name_H-M   'P 1'
#
loop_
_entity.id
_entity.type
_entity.pdbx_description
1 polymer ?
#
loop_
_entity_poly.entity_id
_entity_poly.type
_entity_poly.pdbx_seq_one_letter_code
_entity_poly.pdbx_strand_id
1 'polypeptide(L)'
;MFFYWCLISLVTGYGYVTNIAVEAATTTEHPNVESNRIITERLKELPNNPEGHTQNNAEYNDEIRKVIMASKKSINFLEEKVAVYERFLAYNRRRLDLEHEIEDRIKVLNYARIPNYWPGSYCLNYYLAQRVELEGAYQRSNAVKEQKIKNNIIDCVEPDYEYEYV
;
A
#
# COMPACT_ATOMS: atom_id res chain seq x y z
N MET A 1 -88.44 4.15 -8.98
CA MET A 1 -89.55 3.19 -9.18
C MET A 1 -88.92 1.89 -9.68
N PHE A 2 -89.27 0.79 -9.03
CA PHE A 2 -88.74 -0.58 -9.16
C PHE A 2 -88.51 -1.07 -10.57
N PHE A 3 -87.40 -1.79 -10.82
CA PHE A 3 -87.35 -2.97 -11.71
C PHE A 3 -86.22 -3.88 -11.21
N TYR A 4 -86.54 -4.98 -10.53
CA TYR A 4 -86.76 -6.34 -11.07
C TYR A 4 -85.53 -6.94 -11.76
N TRP A 5 -84.97 -7.96 -11.09
CA TRP A 5 -84.09 -8.99 -11.62
C TRP A 5 -84.75 -9.78 -12.75
N CYS A 6 -84.01 -10.14 -13.80
CA CYS A 6 -84.08 -11.49 -14.41
C CYS A 6 -82.85 -11.80 -15.33
N LEU A 7 -81.94 -12.61 -14.77
CA LEU A 7 -81.26 -13.81 -15.28
C LEU A 7 -80.83 -13.98 -16.77
N ILE A 8 -79.50 -14.22 -16.90
CA ILE A 8 -78.76 -15.29 -17.62
C ILE A 8 -78.84 -15.29 -19.17
N SER A 9 -77.72 -15.13 -19.91
CA SER A 9 -76.78 -16.22 -20.21
C SER A 9 -75.39 -15.78 -20.70
N LEU A 10 -74.40 -16.41 -20.07
CA LEU A 10 -73.04 -16.80 -20.49
C LEU A 10 -72.60 -16.54 -21.94
N VAL A 11 -71.49 -15.81 -22.09
CA VAL A 11 -70.45 -16.13 -23.07
C VAL A 11 -69.10 -16.13 -22.34
N THR A 12 -68.49 -17.31 -22.31
CA THR A 12 -67.17 -17.60 -21.78
C THR A 12 -66.10 -17.01 -22.70
N GLY A 13 -65.33 -16.04 -22.20
CA GLY A 13 -64.09 -15.57 -22.83
C GLY A 13 -62.93 -15.73 -21.85
N TYR A 14 -62.21 -16.85 -21.95
CA TYR A 14 -60.93 -17.03 -21.27
C TYR A 14 -59.91 -16.09 -21.94
N GLY A 15 -59.67 -14.94 -21.34
CA GLY A 15 -58.50 -14.10 -21.63
C GLY A 15 -57.28 -14.72 -20.98
N TYR A 16 -56.38 -15.27 -21.80
CA TYR A 16 -55.06 -15.72 -21.35
C TYR A 16 -54.25 -14.48 -20.94
N VAL A 17 -54.07 -14.29 -19.64
CA VAL A 17 -53.03 -13.41 -19.10
C VAL A 17 -51.71 -14.15 -19.23
N THR A 18 -50.93 -13.84 -20.25
CA THR A 18 -49.54 -14.31 -20.32
C THR A 18 -48.72 -13.48 -19.32
N ASN A 19 -48.55 -14.01 -18.12
CA ASN A 19 -47.46 -13.62 -17.24
C ASN A 19 -46.15 -13.99 -17.95
N ILE A 20 -45.57 -13.05 -18.67
CA ILE A 20 -44.16 -13.15 -19.07
C ILE A 20 -43.37 -12.84 -17.81
N ALA A 21 -43.01 -13.89 -17.08
CA ALA A 21 -41.95 -13.82 -16.10
C ALA A 21 -40.67 -13.41 -16.85
N VAL A 22 -40.24 -12.17 -16.63
CA VAL A 22 -38.90 -11.72 -17.03
C VAL A 22 -37.95 -12.46 -16.11
N GLU A 23 -37.52 -13.64 -16.56
CA GLU A 23 -36.46 -14.41 -15.94
C GLU A 23 -35.20 -13.54 -16.00
N ALA A 24 -34.81 -13.00 -14.85
CA ALA A 24 -33.59 -12.23 -14.71
C ALA A 24 -32.42 -13.20 -14.98
N ALA A 25 -31.90 -13.14 -16.21
CA ALA A 25 -30.74 -13.91 -16.62
C ALA A 25 -29.56 -13.57 -15.69
N THR A 26 -29.34 -14.43 -14.70
CA THR A 26 -28.18 -14.37 -13.81
C THR A 26 -27.01 -14.85 -14.65
N THR A 27 -26.36 -13.91 -15.33
CA THR A 27 -25.15 -14.19 -16.10
C THR A 27 -24.04 -14.49 -15.09
N THR A 28 -23.71 -15.76 -14.93
CA THR A 28 -22.51 -16.18 -14.20
C THR A 28 -21.31 -15.56 -14.92
N GLU A 29 -20.73 -14.50 -14.34
CA GLU A 29 -19.56 -13.85 -14.94
C GLU A 29 -18.44 -14.88 -15.14
N HIS A 30 -17.82 -14.84 -16.33
CA HIS A 30 -16.66 -15.69 -16.61
C HIS A 30 -15.57 -15.40 -15.56
N PRO A 31 -14.89 -16.41 -14.98
CA PRO A 31 -13.95 -16.21 -13.85
C PRO A 31 -12.87 -15.13 -14.07
N ASN A 32 -12.49 -14.88 -15.33
CA ASN A 32 -11.54 -13.84 -15.72
C ASN A 32 -12.12 -12.42 -15.60
N VAL A 33 -13.42 -12.23 -15.77
CA VAL A 33 -14.11 -10.94 -15.62
C VAL A 33 -14.09 -10.53 -14.15
N GLU A 34 -14.52 -11.44 -13.27
CA GLU A 34 -14.53 -11.20 -11.83
C GLU A 34 -13.11 -10.98 -11.29
N SER A 35 -12.14 -11.83 -11.67
CA SER A 35 -10.74 -11.66 -11.27
C SER A 35 -10.17 -10.32 -11.72
N ASN A 36 -10.49 -9.90 -12.95
CA ASN A 36 -10.10 -8.60 -13.47
C ASN A 36 -10.76 -7.44 -12.73
N ARG A 37 -12.03 -7.58 -12.33
CA ARG A 37 -12.73 -6.57 -11.52
C ARG A 37 -12.04 -6.40 -10.17
N ILE A 38 -11.83 -7.50 -9.44
CA ILE A 38 -11.18 -7.51 -8.13
C ILE A 38 -9.78 -6.88 -8.19
N ILE A 39 -8.92 -7.32 -9.12
CA ILE A 39 -7.54 -6.81 -9.18
C ILE A 39 -7.51 -5.32 -9.57
N THR A 40 -8.45 -4.89 -10.43
CA THR A 40 -8.57 -3.48 -10.82
C THR A 40 -8.98 -2.61 -9.64
N GLU A 41 -9.92 -3.08 -8.82
CA GLU A 41 -10.34 -2.41 -7.58
C GLU A 41 -9.15 -2.28 -6.61
N ARG A 42 -8.46 -3.38 -6.33
CA ARG A 42 -7.27 -3.37 -5.45
C ARG A 42 -6.19 -2.41 -5.94
N LEU A 43 -5.88 -2.40 -7.24
CA LEU A 43 -4.90 -1.46 -7.81
C LEU A 43 -5.35 0.01 -7.66
N LYS A 44 -6.65 0.29 -7.70
CA LYS A 44 -7.19 1.65 -7.50
C LYS A 44 -7.14 2.10 -6.04
N GLU A 45 -7.15 1.17 -5.09
CA GLU A 45 -7.10 1.47 -3.66
C GLU A 45 -5.70 1.85 -3.17
N LEU A 46 -4.65 1.23 -3.73
CA LEU A 46 -3.27 1.41 -3.26
C LEU A 46 -2.81 2.89 -3.20
N PRO A 47 -3.08 3.76 -4.20
CA PRO A 47 -2.66 5.16 -4.14
C PRO A 47 -3.42 5.98 -3.09
N ASN A 48 -4.58 5.52 -2.62
CA ASN A 48 -5.43 6.26 -1.69
C ASN A 48 -5.08 6.01 -0.22
N ASN A 49 -4.30 4.97 0.07
CA ASN A 49 -3.92 4.57 1.42
C ASN A 49 -2.38 4.47 1.53
N PRO A 50 -1.64 5.59 1.39
CA PRO A 50 -0.19 5.57 1.55
C PRO A 50 0.19 5.29 3.01
N GLU A 51 1.11 4.35 3.23
CA GLU A 51 1.64 3.99 4.54
C GLU A 51 3.08 4.51 4.71
N GLY A 52 3.49 4.94 5.92
CA GLY A 52 4.87 5.37 6.19
C GLY A 52 5.31 6.62 5.41
N HIS A 53 6.62 6.74 5.17
CA HIS A 53 7.26 7.94 4.62
C HIS A 53 7.25 8.01 3.09
N THR A 54 6.07 8.25 2.51
CA THR A 54 5.87 8.28 1.04
C THR A 54 6.09 9.66 0.41
N GLN A 55 5.94 10.73 1.18
CA GLN A 55 6.08 12.09 0.67
C GLN A 55 7.50 12.36 0.17
N ASN A 56 7.62 12.97 -1.02
CA ASN A 56 8.89 13.29 -1.68
C ASN A 56 9.79 12.07 -1.98
N ASN A 57 9.23 10.86 -1.97
CA ASN A 57 9.96 9.65 -2.35
C ASN A 57 9.80 9.34 -3.85
N ALA A 58 10.86 9.57 -4.61
CA ALA A 58 10.84 9.38 -6.07
C ALA A 58 10.58 7.92 -6.49
N GLU A 59 11.13 6.94 -5.77
CA GLU A 59 10.92 5.51 -6.05
C GLU A 59 9.45 5.13 -5.79
N TYR A 60 8.88 5.57 -4.67
CA TYR A 60 7.46 5.35 -4.37
C TYR A 60 6.55 5.96 -5.43
N ASN A 61 6.83 7.19 -5.87
CA ASN A 61 6.06 7.86 -6.92
C ASN A 61 6.10 7.08 -8.24
N ASP A 62 7.25 6.50 -8.61
CA ASP A 62 7.37 5.66 -9.80
C ASP A 62 6.59 4.35 -9.67
N GLU A 63 6.63 3.68 -8.52
CA GLU A 63 5.86 2.47 -8.27
C GLU A 63 4.34 2.73 -8.30
N ILE A 64 3.87 3.84 -7.70
CA ILE A 64 2.46 4.24 -7.76
C ILE A 64 2.03 4.58 -9.20
N ARG A 65 2.88 5.20 -10.02
CA ARG A 65 2.56 5.43 -11.44
C ARG A 65 2.32 4.11 -12.17
N LYS A 66 3.14 3.08 -11.92
CA LYS A 66 2.96 1.74 -12.52
C LYS A 66 1.63 1.13 -12.09
N VAL A 67 1.28 1.23 -10.81
CA VAL A 67 -0.02 0.78 -10.27
C VAL A 67 -1.20 1.49 -10.96
N ILE A 68 -1.14 2.83 -11.08
CA ILE A 68 -2.18 3.63 -11.73
C ILE A 68 -2.31 3.27 -13.22
N MET A 69 -1.20 3.03 -13.92
CA MET A 69 -1.24 2.62 -15.32
C MET A 69 -1.85 1.23 -15.49
N ALA A 70 -1.48 0.27 -14.64
CA ALA A 70 -2.02 -1.09 -14.67
C ALA A 70 -3.54 -1.12 -14.41
N SER A 71 -4.03 -0.31 -13.46
CA SER A 71 -5.47 -0.27 -13.14
C SER A 71 -6.35 0.21 -14.29
N LYS A 72 -5.79 0.95 -15.26
CA LYS A 72 -6.49 1.45 -16.45
C LYS A 72 -6.49 0.47 -17.62
N LYS A 73 -5.73 -0.63 -17.54
CA LYS A 73 -5.66 -1.62 -18.63
C LYS A 73 -6.95 -2.42 -18.75
N SER A 74 -7.20 -2.96 -19.95
CA SER A 74 -8.36 -3.82 -20.20
C SER A 74 -8.16 -5.22 -19.59
N ILE A 75 -9.22 -6.05 -19.66
CA ILE A 75 -9.22 -7.44 -19.19
C ILE A 75 -8.15 -8.32 -19.84
N ASN A 76 -7.72 -7.99 -21.06
CA ASN A 76 -6.67 -8.72 -21.79
C ASN A 76 -5.30 -8.65 -21.10
N PHE A 77 -5.14 -7.77 -20.11
CA PHE A 77 -3.92 -7.58 -19.33
C PHE A 77 -4.07 -8.04 -17.88
N LEU A 78 -4.96 -9.01 -17.62
CA LEU A 78 -5.20 -9.54 -16.28
C LEU A 78 -3.89 -9.99 -15.59
N GLU A 79 -3.05 -10.75 -16.29
CA GLU A 79 -1.76 -11.22 -15.77
C GLU A 79 -0.83 -10.05 -15.40
N GLU A 80 -0.74 -9.04 -16.25
CA GLU A 80 0.07 -7.84 -15.97
C GLU A 80 -0.45 -7.09 -14.74
N LYS A 81 -1.77 -6.97 -14.57
CA LYS A 81 -2.37 -6.34 -13.39
C LYS A 81 -1.99 -7.06 -12.11
N VAL A 82 -2.07 -8.39 -12.11
CA VAL A 82 -1.68 -9.23 -10.97
C VAL A 82 -0.20 -9.04 -10.66
N ALA A 83 0.66 -9.11 -11.69
CA ALA A 83 2.11 -8.94 -11.52
C ALA A 83 2.49 -7.56 -10.97
N VAL A 84 1.82 -6.49 -11.42
CA VAL A 84 2.05 -5.12 -10.90
C VAL A 84 1.59 -5.01 -9.45
N TYR A 85 0.43 -5.58 -9.11
CA TYR A 85 -0.09 -5.58 -7.75
C TYR A 85 0.86 -6.29 -6.78
N GLU A 86 1.28 -7.51 -7.10
CA GLU A 86 2.19 -8.29 -6.25
C GLU A 86 3.56 -7.63 -6.11
N ARG A 87 4.10 -7.09 -7.21
CA ARG A 87 5.36 -6.34 -7.18
C ARG A 87 5.28 -5.12 -6.27
N PHE A 88 4.19 -4.35 -6.36
CA PHE A 88 4.00 -3.20 -5.50
C PHE A 88 3.94 -3.62 -4.02
N LEU A 89 3.19 -4.67 -3.69
CA LEU A 89 3.11 -5.15 -2.31
C LEU A 89 4.48 -5.60 -1.77
N ALA A 90 5.26 -6.32 -2.57
CA ALA A 90 6.61 -6.74 -2.18
C ALA A 90 7.55 -5.55 -1.98
N TYR A 91 7.53 -4.59 -2.91
CA TYR A 91 8.27 -3.33 -2.80
C TYR A 91 7.88 -2.56 -1.52
N ASN A 92 6.58 -2.38 -1.30
CA ASN A 92 6.06 -1.57 -0.20
C ASN A 92 6.35 -2.20 1.16
N ARG A 93 6.23 -3.54 1.26
CA ARG A 93 6.64 -4.28 2.46
C ARG A 93 8.10 -4.03 2.80
N ARG A 94 9.00 -4.22 1.82
CA ARG A 94 10.44 -3.99 2.05
C ARG A 94 10.73 -2.55 2.45
N ARG A 95 10.01 -1.59 1.87
CA ARG A 95 10.15 -0.17 2.24
C ARG A 95 9.78 0.06 3.69
N LEU A 96 8.62 -0.44 4.13
CA LEU A 96 8.14 -0.29 5.50
C LEU A 96 9.05 -1.01 6.51
N ASP A 97 9.55 -2.20 6.18
CA ASP A 97 10.52 -2.91 7.02
C ASP A 97 11.78 -2.07 7.25
N LEU A 98 12.32 -1.46 6.18
CA LEU A 98 13.48 -0.56 6.27
C LEU A 98 13.18 0.71 7.07
N GLU A 99 11.96 1.25 6.98
CA GLU A 99 11.54 2.42 7.78
C GLU A 99 11.48 2.06 9.28
N HIS A 100 10.96 0.88 9.63
CA HIS A 100 11.00 0.39 11.01
C HIS A 100 12.44 0.16 11.51
N GLU A 101 13.33 -0.41 10.70
CA GLU A 101 14.75 -0.57 11.05
C GLU A 101 15.43 0.79 11.34
N ILE A 102 15.11 1.81 10.54
CA ILE A 102 15.58 3.19 10.75
C ILE A 102 15.03 3.74 12.08
N GLU A 103 13.73 3.61 12.33
CA GLU A 103 13.09 4.07 13.56
C GLU A 103 13.72 3.45 14.80
N ASP A 104 13.94 2.14 14.78
CA ASP A 104 14.52 1.42 15.92
C ASP A 104 15.95 1.84 16.18
N ARG A 105 16.76 2.05 15.13
CA ARG A 105 18.11 2.58 15.32
C ARG A 105 18.08 4.01 15.88
N ILE A 106 17.19 4.87 15.38
CA ILE A 106 17.03 6.24 15.91
C ILE A 106 16.62 6.22 17.38
N LYS A 107 15.72 5.32 17.81
CA LYS A 107 15.37 5.14 19.23
C LYS A 107 16.60 4.77 20.06
N VAL A 108 17.42 3.82 19.60
CA VAL A 108 18.67 3.46 20.29
C VAL A 108 19.60 4.66 20.41
N LEU A 109 19.76 5.45 19.34
CA LEU A 109 20.58 6.65 19.36
C LEU A 109 20.07 7.67 20.39
N ASN A 110 18.77 7.94 20.38
CA ASN A 110 18.15 8.96 21.23
C ASN A 110 18.13 8.59 22.72
N TYR A 111 17.95 7.32 23.06
CA TYR A 111 17.74 6.90 24.45
C TYR A 111 18.94 6.20 25.08
N ALA A 112 19.77 5.52 24.29
CA ALA A 112 20.82 4.66 24.82
C ALA A 112 22.25 5.05 24.40
N ARG A 113 22.40 6.05 23.51
CA ARG A 113 23.72 6.52 23.07
C ARG A 113 23.90 8.00 23.37
N ILE A 114 23.20 8.89 22.69
CA ILE A 114 23.37 10.35 22.77
C ILE A 114 23.37 10.89 24.21
N PRO A 115 22.45 10.48 25.12
CA PRO A 115 22.42 11.00 26.49
C PRO A 115 23.62 10.61 27.36
N ASN A 116 24.39 9.58 26.96
CA ASN A 116 25.47 9.02 27.76
C ASN A 116 26.82 9.70 27.52
N TYR A 117 26.90 10.70 26.63
CA TYR A 117 28.14 11.36 26.26
C TYR A 117 28.11 12.86 26.57
N TRP A 118 29.27 13.38 26.95
CA TRP A 118 29.45 14.81 27.23
C TRP A 118 29.25 15.65 25.95
N PRO A 119 28.68 16.87 26.08
CA PRO A 119 28.61 17.83 24.98
C PRO A 119 29.96 18.03 24.29
N GLY A 120 29.97 17.99 22.96
CA GLY A 120 31.16 18.19 22.13
C GLY A 120 32.12 16.98 22.02
N SER A 121 31.86 15.88 22.73
CA SER A 121 32.67 14.66 22.59
C SER A 121 32.62 14.08 21.18
N TYR A 122 33.67 13.34 20.81
CA TYR A 122 33.75 12.67 19.52
C TYR A 122 32.54 11.74 19.29
N CYS A 123 32.25 10.87 20.26
CA CYS A 123 31.14 9.92 20.13
C CYS A 123 29.77 10.59 20.11
N LEU A 124 29.56 11.68 20.84
CA LEU A 124 28.32 12.44 20.71
C LEU A 124 28.13 12.96 19.27
N ASN A 125 29.15 13.60 18.70
CA ASN A 125 29.09 14.11 17.33
C ASN A 125 28.89 12.99 16.32
N TYR A 126 29.56 11.84 16.52
CA TYR A 126 29.39 10.65 15.70
C TYR A 126 27.95 10.14 15.71
N TYR A 127 27.34 9.95 16.89
CA TYR A 127 25.96 9.47 17.00
C TYR A 127 24.93 10.50 16.51
N LEU A 128 25.19 11.80 16.67
CA LEU A 128 24.36 12.85 16.09
C LEU A 128 24.39 12.82 14.56
N ALA A 129 25.56 12.61 13.96
CA ALA A 129 25.69 12.45 12.51
C ALA A 129 24.92 11.22 12.01
N GLN A 130 25.03 10.08 12.72
CA GLN A 130 24.24 8.89 12.37
C GLN A 130 22.74 9.16 12.36
N ARG A 131 22.23 9.88 13.38
CA ARG A 131 20.81 10.21 13.46
C ARG A 131 20.35 11.05 12.28
N VAL A 132 21.10 12.09 11.92
CA VAL A 132 20.78 12.96 10.77
C VAL A 132 20.75 12.17 9.47
N GLU A 133 21.73 11.28 9.26
CA GLU A 133 21.80 10.44 8.07
C GLU A 133 20.63 9.46 7.95
N LEU A 134 20.19 8.91 9.08
CA LEU A 134 19.05 8.00 9.16
C LEU A 134 17.71 8.73 8.96
N GLU A 135 17.52 9.89 9.58
CA GLU A 135 16.35 10.75 9.36
C GLU A 135 16.22 11.18 7.89
N GLY A 136 17.35 11.49 7.24
CA GLY A 136 17.40 11.82 5.82
C GLY A 136 17.12 10.64 4.89
N ALA A 137 17.11 9.40 5.38
CA ALA A 137 16.93 8.19 4.57
C ALA A 137 15.45 7.83 4.32
N TYR A 138 14.51 8.28 5.15
CA TYR A 138 13.09 7.94 5.03
C TYR A 138 12.50 8.19 3.63
N GLN A 139 12.88 9.29 2.99
CA GLN A 139 12.36 9.68 1.67
C GLN A 139 13.18 9.12 0.50
N ARG A 140 14.20 8.30 0.77
CA ARG A 140 15.08 7.72 -0.26
C ARG A 140 14.58 6.36 -0.75
N SER A 141 15.22 5.83 -1.78
CA SER A 141 14.92 4.49 -2.28
C SER A 141 15.26 3.40 -1.26
N ASN A 142 14.68 2.21 -1.39
CA ASN A 142 14.97 1.06 -0.55
C ASN A 142 16.46 0.71 -0.54
N ALA A 143 17.12 0.76 -1.70
CA ALA A 143 18.56 0.53 -1.80
C ALA A 143 19.37 1.54 -0.97
N VAL A 144 18.99 2.82 -1.01
CA VAL A 144 19.67 3.87 -0.24
C VAL A 144 19.37 3.73 1.25
N LYS A 145 18.12 3.42 1.64
CA LYS A 145 17.75 3.13 3.03
C LYS A 145 18.61 2.01 3.60
N GLU A 146 18.72 0.90 2.89
CA GLU A 146 19.52 -0.25 3.30
C GLU A 146 21.01 0.12 3.47
N GLN A 147 21.56 0.90 2.55
CA GLN A 147 22.93 1.40 2.67
C GLN A 147 23.10 2.31 3.90
N LYS A 148 22.15 3.21 4.15
CA LYS A 148 22.19 4.12 5.31
C LYS A 148 22.08 3.37 6.63
N ILE A 149 21.23 2.35 6.71
CA ILE A 149 21.16 1.48 7.91
C ILE A 149 22.50 0.80 8.14
N LYS A 150 23.06 0.14 7.12
CA LYS A 150 24.36 -0.57 7.22
C LYS A 150 25.49 0.35 7.70
N ASN A 151 25.55 1.58 7.19
CA ASN A 151 26.60 2.53 7.53
C ASN A 151 26.43 3.15 8.92
N ASN A 152 25.22 3.14 9.50
CA ASN A 152 24.89 3.84 10.74
C ASN A 152 24.46 2.90 11.88
N ILE A 153 24.78 1.60 11.78
CA ILE A 153 24.56 0.62 12.86
C ILE A 153 25.76 0.48 13.80
N ILE A 154 26.94 0.89 13.34
CA ILE A 154 28.21 0.71 14.05
C ILE A 154 28.24 1.62 15.28
N ASP A 155 28.72 1.10 16.41
CA ASP A 155 28.94 1.89 17.62
C ASP A 155 30.25 2.68 17.56
N CYS A 156 30.28 3.82 18.23
CA CYS A 156 31.47 4.65 18.32
C CYS A 156 32.60 3.87 19.01
N VAL A 157 33.79 3.91 18.44
CA VAL A 157 35.02 3.47 19.09
C VAL A 157 35.83 4.73 19.36
N GLU A 158 36.10 5.02 20.63
CA GLU A 158 36.95 6.15 20.96
C GLU A 158 38.36 5.90 20.39
N PRO A 159 38.97 6.90 19.71
CA PRO A 159 40.33 6.76 19.24
C PRO A 159 41.27 6.55 20.43
N ASP A 160 42.11 5.53 20.31
CA ASP A 160 43.14 5.24 21.31
C ASP A 160 44.23 6.31 21.19
N TYR A 161 44.17 7.33 22.03
CA TYR A 161 45.25 8.29 22.15
C TYR A 161 46.34 7.64 23.01
N GLU A 162 47.31 6.98 22.39
CA GLU A 162 48.57 6.67 23.06
C GLU A 162 49.23 8.01 23.45
N TYR A 163 49.10 8.39 24.72
CA TYR A 163 49.86 9.49 25.28
C TYR A 163 51.32 9.05 25.37
N GLU A 164 52.12 9.41 24.37
CA GLU A 164 53.57 9.33 24.45
C GLU A 164 54.01 10.38 25.48
N TYR A 165 54.27 9.94 26.71
CA TYR A 165 54.91 10.78 27.73
C TYR A 165 56.37 11.02 27.29
N VAL A 166 56.62 12.16 26.65
CA VAL A 166 57.97 12.66 26.35
C VAL A 166 58.48 13.53 27.50
#